data_AF-X1CWY6-F1
#
_entry.id   AF-X1CWY6-F1
#
_cell.length_a   1.000
_cell.length_b   1.000
_cell.length_c   1.000
_cell.angle_alpha   90.00
_cell.angle_beta   90.00
_cell.angle_gamma   90.00
#
_symmetry.space_group_name_H-M   'P 1'
#
loop_
_entity.id
_entity.type
_entity.pdbx_description
1 polymer ?
#
loop_
_entity_poly.entity_id
_entity_poly.type
_entity_poly.pdbx_seq_one_letter_code
_entity_poly.pdbx_strand_id
1 'polypeptide(L)' 'MPNQAQYVLIIGSSNMDLNIYSQRFPKPGETVTGGVFKQFLGGKGANQAVASV' A
#
# COMPACT_ATOMS: atom_id res chain seq x y z
N MET A 1 30.85 19.69 16.43
CA MET A 1 30.25 18.92 15.32
C MET A 1 28.83 19.40 15.16
N PRO A 2 28.41 19.98 14.02
CA PRO A 2 27.02 20.37 13.87
C PRO A 2 26.15 19.11 13.94
N ASN A 3 25.03 19.22 14.63
CA ASN A 3 24.03 18.18 14.81
C ASN A 3 23.54 17.73 13.41
N GLN A 4 24.17 16.71 12.83
CA GLN A 4 23.70 16.12 11.59
C GLN A 4 22.38 15.43 11.92
N ALA A 5 21.27 16.00 11.43
CA ALA A 5 19.99 15.33 11.49
C ALA A 5 20.17 13.91 10.94
N GLN A 6 19.81 12.90 11.74
CA GLN A 6 19.86 11.51 11.30
C GLN A 6 18.76 11.30 10.25
N TYR A 7 19.17 11.00 9.02
CA TYR A 7 18.26 10.67 7.94
C TYR A 7 18.34 9.17 7.64
N VAL A 8 17.19 8.54 7.38
CA VAL A 8 17.10 7.17 6.91
C VAL A 8 16.71 7.21 5.43
N LEU A 9 17.59 6.75 4.54
CA LEU A 9 17.29 6.59 3.12
C LEU A 9 16.70 5.21 2.86
N ILE A 10 15.49 5.16 2.31
CA ILE A 10 14.81 3.91 1.94
C ILE A 10 14.58 3.88 0.44
N ILE A 11 15.16 2.88 -0.21
CA ILE A 11 15.00 2.62 -1.65
C ILE A 11 14.14 1.37 -1.79
N GLY A 12 12.90 1.54 -2.25
CA GLY A 12 11.96 0.44 -2.38
C GLY A 12 10.66 0.85 -3.07
N SER A 13 9.69 -0.07 -3.08
CA SER A 13 8.41 0.16 -3.76
C SER A 13 7.52 1.17 -3.02
N SER A 14 6.79 1.95 -3.82
CA SER A 14 5.76 2.89 -3.38
C SER A 14 4.57 2.73 -4.33
N ASN A 15 3.46 2.21 -3.80
CA ASN A 15 2.32 1.77 -4.60
C ASN A 15 1.01 2.30 -4.00
N MET A 16 -0.04 2.32 -4.82
CA MET A 16 -1.42 2.43 -4.34
C MET A 16 -2.01 1.02 -4.24
N ASP A 17 -2.51 0.65 -3.07
CA ASP A 17 -3.23 -0.59 -2.86
C ASP A 17 -4.71 -0.38 -3.19
N LEU A 18 -5.24 -1.19 -4.11
CA LEU A 18 -6.61 -1.12 -4.60
C LEU A 18 -7.40 -2.31 -4.06
N ASN A 19 -8.23 -2.06 -3.05
CA ASN A 19 -8.98 -3.11 -2.36
C ASN A 19 -10.44 -3.11 -2.79
N ILE A 20 -10.96 -4.28 -3.17
CA ILE A 20 -12.39 -4.52 -3.40
C ILE A 20 -12.85 -5.60 -2.43
N TYR A 21 -13.79 -5.25 -1.56
CA TYR A 21 -14.43 -6.20 -0.64
C TYR A 21 -15.74 -6.71 -1.25
N SER A 22 -15.82 -8.01 -1.48
CA SER A 22 -17.00 -8.72 -1.98
C SER A 22 -17.41 -9.83 -1.01
N GLN A 23 -18.66 -10.31 -1.11
CA GLN A 23 -19.16 -11.40 -0.25
C GLN A 23 -18.43 -12.73 -0.49
N ARG A 24 -17.83 -12.90 -1.68
CA ARG A 24 -17.02 -14.06 -2.07
C ARG A 24 -16.06 -13.70 -3.20
N PHE A 25 -15.10 -14.58 -3.46
CA PHE A 25 -14.28 -14.50 -4.66
C PHE A 25 -15.09 -14.80 -5.95
N PRO A 26 -14.76 -14.14 -7.08
CA PRO A 26 -15.28 -14.49 -8.39
C PRO A 26 -14.86 -15.90 -8.83
N LYS A 27 -15.69 -16.56 -9.63
CA LYS A 27 -15.30 -17.78 -10.36
C LYS A 27 -14.62 -17.42 -11.69
N PRO A 28 -13.82 -18.31 -12.30
CA PRO A 28 -13.26 -18.08 -13.63
C PRO A 28 -14.36 -17.73 -14.65
N GLY A 29 -14.16 -16.65 -15.40
CA GLY A 29 -15.10 -16.15 -16.41
C GLY A 29 -16.29 -15.33 -15.87
N GLU A 30 -16.42 -15.18 -14.54
CA GLU A 30 -17.50 -14.42 -13.93
C GLU A 30 -17.17 -12.92 -13.84
N THR A 31 -18.14 -12.06 -14.19
CA THR A 31 -18.11 -10.63 -13.83
C THR A 31 -18.92 -10.40 -12.58
N VAL A 32 -18.28 -9.90 -11.52
CA VAL A 32 -18.95 -9.54 -10.25
C VAL A 32 -19.09 -8.02 -10.19
N THR A 33 -20.32 -7.54 -9.98
CA THR A 33 -20.62 -6.11 -9.82
C THR A 33 -20.92 -5.78 -8.35
N GLY A 34 -20.71 -4.53 -7.96
CA GLY A 34 -20.88 -4.08 -6.58
C GLY A 34 -19.65 -4.38 -5.69
N GLY A 35 -19.88 -4.44 -4.39
CA GLY A 35 -18.81 -4.50 -3.37
C GLY A 35 -18.38 -3.10 -2.89
N VAL A 36 -17.44 -3.07 -1.95
CA VAL A 36 -16.90 -1.83 -1.40
C VAL A 36 -15.47 -1.63 -1.90
N PHE A 37 -15.24 -0.55 -2.64
CA PHE A 37 -13.91 -0.16 -3.10
C PHE A 37 -13.24 0.77 -2.09
N LYS A 38 -11.97 0.51 -1.78
CA LYS A 38 -11.12 1.36 -0.95
C LYS A 38 -9.71 1.46 -1.54
N GLN A 39 -9.10 2.62 -1.36
CA GLN A 39 -7.72 2.89 -1.75
C GLN A 39 -6.88 3.10 -0.50
N PHE A 40 -5.67 2.55 -0.49
CA PHE A 40 -4.72 2.71 0.60
C PHE A 40 -3.32 2.99 0.05
N LEU A 41 -2.50 3.68 0.85
CA LEU A 41 -1.09 3.84 0.56
C LEU A 41 -0.38 2.52 0.88
N GLY A 42 0.41 2.02 -0.06
CA GLY A 42 1.13 0.76 0.06
C GLY A 42 2.52 0.83 -0.54
N GLY A 43 3.09 -0.34 -0.78
CA GLY A 43 4.50 -0.49 -1.16
C GLY A 43 5.38 -0.70 0.07
N LYS A 44 6.26 -1.70 -0.03
CA LYS A 44 7.09 -2.11 1.12
C LYS A 44 8.08 -1.02 1.52
N GLY A 45 8.65 -0.31 0.53
CA GLY A 45 9.57 0.81 0.78
C GLY A 45 8.84 1.99 1.42
N ALA A 46 7.69 2.39 0.88
CA ALA A 46 6.88 3.45 1.46
C ALA A 46 6.41 3.13 2.88
N ASN A 47 5.95 1.90 3.13
CA ASN A 47 5.54 1.47 4.48
C ASN A 47 6.70 1.47 5.47
N GLN A 48 7.90 1.05 5.04
CA GLN A 48 9.10 1.16 5.87
C GLN A 48 9.48 2.62 6.14
N ALA A 49 9.33 3.51 5.15
CA ALA A 49 9.63 4.93 5.31
C ALA A 49 8.70 5.60 6.32
N VAL A 50 7.41 5.32 6.25
CA VAL A 50 6.44 5.80 7.24
C VAL A 50 6.68 5.19 8.62
N ALA A 51 7.15 3.95 8.72
CA ALA A 51 7.47 3.32 10.00
C ALA A 51 8.81 3.76 10.60
N SER A 52 9.66 4.45 9.83
CA SER A 52 11.00 4.87 10.26
C SER A 52 11.04 6.20 11.00
N VAL A 53 9.89 6.91 11.08
CA VAL A 53 9.69 8.14 11.86
C VAL A 53 9.05 7.84 13.21
#